data_AF-A0A1S3RCZ6-F1
#
_entry.id   AF-A0A1S3RCZ6-F1
#
_cell.length_a   1.000
_cell.length_b   1.000
_cell.length_c   1.000
_cell.angle_alpha   90.00
_cell.angle_beta   90.00
_cell.angle_gamma   90.00
#
_symmetry.space_group_name_H-M   'P 1'
#
loop_
_entity.id
_entity.type
_entity.pdbx_description
1 polymer ?
#
loop_
_entity_poly.entity_id
_entity_poly.type
_entity_poly.pdbx_seq_one_letter_code
_entity_poly.pdbx_strand_id
1 'polypeptide(L)'
;MQGEGLCEEGEGTLGSNPASQEEDGRGEEFPALCSSQDQAMMHDCYSKIVDKLSAANPTMVLQVQMLVGELRRVTLLWDELWLGVLQQQHMHVLRRIQQLEDEVKRVQNNNTLRKEEKVAIMCEKHSALMRPVVFALDHVRGITTTPAETPHETWFQQTYGDAITSALERLKSPHNPANPASSWVPFKQIMLSLQQRAQKRTSYLLRLDHISPRLAAMATTEMALPGEVSATDALTIQSVGNTITILPTKTKPKKLHFLGSDGRNYPYLFKGLEDLHLDERIMQFLSIVNTMFTKVNQQERPHFHARHYSVTPLGTRSGLIQWVDGATPLFGLYKRWQQREAVLQAQKAQDSFQQQPQPLPLVPRPSELYYSKIGPALKGVGLSLDVSRRDWPLSVMRDVLKELMASTPPNLLAKELWCSCTTSSEWWRVTQSYARSTAVMSMVGYIIGLGDRHLDNVLIDMTTGEVVHIDYNVCFEKGKSLRVPEKVPFRMTHNIETALGVTGVEGIFRLSCEQVIQMMRRGRETLLTLLEAFVYDPLVDWTAGGEVGFAGAVYGGGGQQAENKQSKREMERDITRSLFSSRVAEIKVGRGDRHTSSSICLKWHSVPYRSSPVCCEFANSDHLSFPLPDVL
;
A
#
# COMPACT_ATOMS: atom_id res chain seq x y z
N MET A 1 -12.89 -69.17 -12.93
CA MET A 1 -14.21 -69.46 -12.33
C MET A 1 -14.93 -68.11 -12.29
N GLN A 2 -15.75 -67.80 -13.31
CA GLN A 2 -17.20 -68.10 -13.41
C GLN A 2 -18.00 -67.31 -12.36
N GLY A 3 -19.02 -66.50 -12.69
CA GLY A 3 -19.60 -66.02 -13.98
C GLY A 3 -20.14 -64.58 -13.79
N GLU A 4 -20.38 -63.72 -14.79
CA GLU A 4 -21.26 -63.75 -15.99
C GLU A 4 -22.73 -63.30 -15.77
N GLY A 5 -23.25 -62.49 -16.73
CA GLY A 5 -24.55 -61.79 -16.73
C GLY A 5 -24.40 -60.25 -16.63
N LEU A 6 -24.60 -59.37 -17.63
CA LEU A 6 -25.36 -59.38 -18.91
C LEU A 6 -26.87 -59.63 -18.71
N CYS A 7 -27.83 -58.86 -19.25
CA CYS A 7 -27.83 -57.64 -20.11
C CYS A 7 -28.65 -56.49 -19.41
N GLU A 8 -29.32 -55.49 -20.01
CA GLU A 8 -29.63 -55.06 -21.40
C GLU A 8 -29.95 -53.53 -21.47
N GLU A 9 -30.65 -53.03 -22.50
CA GLU A 9 -30.82 -51.59 -22.85
C GLU A 9 -32.24 -51.01 -22.61
N GLY A 10 -32.38 -49.66 -22.67
CA GLY A 10 -33.67 -48.95 -22.72
C GLY A 10 -33.54 -47.42 -22.82
N GLU A 11 -33.91 -46.84 -23.97
CA GLU A 11 -33.87 -45.39 -24.24
C GLU A 11 -35.05 -44.60 -23.60
N GLY A 12 -34.92 -43.26 -23.47
CA GLY A 12 -36.12 -42.39 -23.57
C GLY A 12 -36.23 -41.15 -22.66
N THR A 13 -35.75 -40.00 -23.17
CA THR A 13 -36.36 -38.65 -23.10
C THR A 13 -36.73 -37.93 -21.77
N LEU A 14 -36.29 -36.66 -21.73
CA LEU A 14 -36.60 -35.55 -20.81
C LEU A 14 -37.94 -35.56 -20.02
N GLY A 15 -37.88 -35.16 -18.74
CA GLY A 15 -39.01 -34.51 -18.06
C GLY A 15 -38.88 -34.25 -16.54
N SER A 16 -39.12 -33.00 -16.14
CA SER A 16 -39.53 -32.52 -14.79
C SER A 16 -38.53 -32.47 -13.60
N ASN A 17 -38.61 -31.36 -12.85
CA ASN A 17 -37.94 -31.12 -11.57
C ASN A 17 -38.58 -31.92 -10.41
N PRO A 18 -37.79 -32.22 -9.37
CA PRO A 18 -38.19 -32.03 -7.97
C PRO A 18 -37.32 -30.92 -7.34
N ALA A 19 -37.93 -29.87 -6.78
CA ALA A 19 -38.32 -29.79 -5.37
C ALA A 19 -37.12 -29.58 -4.44
N SER A 20 -37.01 -28.34 -3.95
CA SER A 20 -36.02 -27.86 -2.99
C SER A 20 -36.05 -28.63 -1.68
N GLN A 21 -34.89 -29.12 -1.25
CA GLN A 21 -34.61 -29.42 0.16
C GLN A 21 -33.70 -28.32 0.71
N GLU A 22 -34.04 -27.82 1.89
CA GLU A 22 -33.27 -26.82 2.62
C GLU A 22 -32.06 -27.50 3.27
N GLU A 23 -30.83 -27.17 2.84
CA GLU A 23 -29.62 -27.53 3.59
C GLU A 23 -29.21 -26.41 4.55
N ASP A 24 -28.87 -26.81 5.77
CA ASP A 24 -28.63 -25.96 6.94
C ASP A 24 -27.35 -25.12 6.78
N GLY A 25 -27.54 -23.85 6.40
CA GLY A 25 -26.47 -22.89 6.12
C GLY A 25 -25.77 -22.33 7.35
N ARG A 26 -25.04 -23.17 8.09
CA ARG A 26 -24.05 -22.70 9.09
C ARG A 26 -22.82 -22.11 8.41
N GLY A 27 -22.93 -20.86 7.97
CA GLY A 27 -21.77 -20.03 7.71
C GLY A 27 -21.04 -19.71 9.02
N GLU A 28 -19.76 -20.07 9.11
CA GLU A 28 -18.93 -19.65 10.25
C GLU A 28 -18.67 -18.14 10.17
N GLU A 29 -19.25 -17.37 11.09
CA GLU A 29 -18.97 -15.95 11.22
C GLU A 29 -17.54 -15.73 11.70
N PHE A 30 -16.74 -14.98 10.92
CA PHE A 30 -15.45 -14.49 11.36
C PHE A 30 -15.62 -13.59 12.61
N PRO A 31 -14.81 -13.75 13.67
CA PRO A 31 -14.98 -12.98 14.91
C PRO A 31 -14.93 -11.47 14.67
N ALA A 32 -15.91 -10.76 15.23
CA ALA A 32 -16.05 -9.32 15.05
C ALA A 32 -14.93 -8.50 15.70
N LEU A 33 -14.83 -7.23 15.29
CA LEU A 33 -13.82 -6.27 15.77
C LEU A 33 -13.71 -6.23 17.30
N CYS A 34 -12.47 -6.29 17.77
CA CYS A 34 -12.00 -6.01 19.14
C CYS A 34 -12.84 -4.91 19.84
N SER A 35 -13.41 -5.24 21.01
CA SER A 35 -14.32 -4.34 21.71
C SER A 35 -13.56 -3.16 22.34
N SER A 36 -14.28 -2.07 22.65
CA SER A 36 -13.69 -0.93 23.38
C SER A 36 -13.15 -1.32 24.76
N GLN A 37 -13.61 -2.44 25.32
CA GLN A 37 -13.21 -2.97 26.62
C GLN A 37 -11.86 -3.71 26.51
N ASP A 38 -11.66 -4.46 25.43
CA ASP A 38 -10.40 -5.14 25.12
C ASP A 38 -9.27 -4.14 24.83
N GLN A 39 -9.57 -3.05 24.12
CA GLN A 39 -8.61 -1.97 23.86
C GLN A 39 -8.13 -1.29 25.16
N ALA A 40 -9.04 -1.06 26.11
CA ALA A 40 -8.70 -0.52 27.42
C ALA A 40 -7.86 -1.50 28.26
N MET A 41 -8.19 -2.80 28.20
CA MET A 41 -7.42 -3.85 28.85
C MET A 41 -5.98 -3.93 28.32
N MET A 42 -5.81 -3.92 26.98
CA MET A 42 -4.49 -3.92 26.35
C MET A 42 -3.66 -2.71 26.76
N HIS A 43 -4.27 -1.52 26.81
CA HIS A 43 -3.57 -0.30 27.25
C HIS A 43 -3.05 -0.41 28.70
N ASP A 44 -3.87 -0.92 29.62
CA ASP A 44 -3.48 -1.13 31.03
C ASP A 44 -2.37 -2.19 31.17
N CYS A 45 -2.43 -3.27 30.39
CA CYS A 45 -1.34 -4.25 30.29
C CYS A 45 -0.03 -3.65 29.77
N TYR A 46 -0.07 -2.86 28.69
CA TYR A 46 1.13 -2.20 28.15
C TYR A 46 1.72 -1.20 29.14
N SER A 47 0.89 -0.40 29.83
CA SER A 47 1.37 0.54 30.85
C SER A 47 2.16 -0.20 31.93
N LYS A 48 1.59 -1.28 32.50
CA LYS A 48 2.23 -2.07 33.56
C LYS A 48 3.56 -2.70 33.11
N ILE A 49 3.67 -3.14 31.84
CA ILE A 49 4.93 -3.65 31.29
C ILE A 49 5.96 -2.53 31.18
N VAL A 50 5.58 -1.36 30.64
CA VAL A 50 6.46 -0.19 30.53
C VAL A 50 6.91 0.30 31.91
N ASP A 51 6.03 0.31 32.91
CA ASP A 51 6.36 0.69 34.29
C ASP A 51 7.42 -0.26 34.89
N LYS A 52 7.30 -1.57 34.65
CA LYS A 52 8.28 -2.57 35.10
C LYS A 52 9.62 -2.47 34.37
N LEU A 53 9.62 -2.22 33.06
CA LEU A 53 10.85 -2.00 32.29
C LEU A 53 11.53 -0.69 32.70
N SER A 54 10.76 0.38 32.93
CA SER A 54 11.26 1.68 33.39
C SER A 54 11.85 1.61 34.80
N ALA A 55 11.33 0.74 35.67
CA ALA A 55 11.92 0.49 36.99
C ALA A 55 13.28 -0.24 36.92
N ALA A 56 13.54 -0.99 35.84
CA ALA A 56 14.80 -1.72 35.66
C ALA A 56 15.85 -0.88 34.90
N ASN A 57 15.47 -0.23 33.80
CA ASN A 57 16.32 0.72 33.08
C ASN A 57 15.50 1.91 32.55
N PRO A 58 15.35 3.00 33.33
CA PRO A 58 14.59 4.17 32.91
C PRO A 58 15.27 4.93 31.76
N THR A 59 16.60 4.93 31.71
CA THR A 59 17.39 5.62 30.69
C THR A 59 17.13 5.05 29.31
N MET A 60 17.23 3.73 29.16
CA MET A 60 16.98 3.03 27.91
C MET A 60 15.53 3.21 27.44
N VAL A 61 14.54 3.09 28.35
CA VAL A 61 13.12 3.28 27.98
C VAL A 61 12.87 4.71 27.48
N LEU A 62 13.42 5.73 28.15
CA LEU A 62 13.29 7.13 27.71
C LEU A 62 13.99 7.38 26.36
N GLN A 63 15.17 6.79 26.15
CA GLN A 63 15.88 6.83 24.87
C GLN A 63 15.05 6.20 23.74
N VAL A 64 14.45 5.02 23.97
CA VAL A 64 13.59 4.34 22.97
C VAL A 64 12.33 5.15 22.67
N GLN A 65 11.65 5.68 23.70
CA GLN A 65 10.47 6.53 23.50
C GLN A 65 10.78 7.79 22.68
N MET A 66 11.93 8.43 22.94
CA MET A 66 12.42 9.56 22.15
C MET A 66 12.72 9.12 20.70
N LEU A 67 13.47 8.02 20.50
CA LEU A 67 13.81 7.50 19.19
C LEU A 67 12.55 7.21 18.35
N VAL A 68 11.55 6.52 18.91
CA VAL A 68 10.31 6.19 18.21
C VAL A 68 9.49 7.45 17.90
N GLY A 69 9.41 8.41 18.82
CA GLY A 69 8.72 9.68 18.61
C GLY A 69 9.33 10.50 17.47
N GLU A 70 10.65 10.66 17.47
CA GLU A 70 11.37 11.40 16.44
C GLU A 70 11.38 10.66 15.10
N LEU A 71 11.50 9.33 15.07
CA LEU A 71 11.34 8.55 13.85
C LEU A 71 9.94 8.76 13.25
N ARG A 72 8.86 8.72 14.06
CA ARG A 72 7.50 9.02 13.57
C ARG A 72 7.39 10.42 12.94
N ARG A 73 8.10 11.43 13.49
CA ARG A 73 8.18 12.79 12.92
C ARG A 73 8.94 12.82 11.59
N VAL A 74 10.04 12.05 11.48
CA VAL A 74 10.82 11.88 10.24
C VAL A 74 10.02 11.12 9.15
N THR A 75 9.05 10.27 9.52
CA THR A 75 8.25 9.46 8.58
C THR A 75 7.60 10.32 7.49
N LEU A 76 6.88 11.36 7.92
CA LEU A 76 6.03 12.19 7.07
C LEU A 76 6.17 13.64 7.52
N LEU A 77 6.91 14.42 6.75
CA LEU A 77 7.13 15.84 7.04
C LEU A 77 5.84 16.64 6.76
N TRP A 78 5.67 17.82 7.38
CA TRP A 78 4.47 18.62 7.18
C TRP A 78 4.24 19.06 5.71
N ASP A 79 5.28 19.29 4.92
CA ASP A 79 5.15 19.58 3.49
C ASP A 79 4.73 18.35 2.67
N GLU A 80 5.19 17.15 3.04
CA GLU A 80 4.73 15.87 2.49
C GLU A 80 3.27 15.57 2.88
N LEU A 81 2.91 15.80 4.15
CA LEU A 81 1.55 15.66 4.71
C LEU A 81 0.55 16.51 3.91
N TRP A 82 0.81 17.81 3.79
CA TRP A 82 -0.05 18.73 3.07
C TRP A 82 -0.10 18.42 1.57
N LEU A 83 1.02 18.09 0.93
CA LEU A 83 1.03 17.73 -0.49
C LEU A 83 0.18 16.47 -0.76
N GLY A 84 0.32 15.43 0.05
CA GLY A 84 -0.44 14.19 -0.11
C GLY A 84 -1.94 14.37 0.13
N VAL A 85 -2.33 15.11 1.18
CA VAL A 85 -3.74 15.40 1.46
C VAL A 85 -4.36 16.25 0.35
N LEU A 86 -3.68 17.30 -0.11
CA LEU A 86 -4.18 18.16 -1.19
C LEU A 86 -4.33 17.38 -2.50
N GLN A 87 -3.37 16.52 -2.85
CA GLN A 87 -3.46 15.64 -4.01
C GLN A 87 -4.62 14.64 -3.91
N GLN A 88 -4.81 14.01 -2.75
CA GLN A 88 -5.95 13.11 -2.51
C GLN A 88 -7.28 13.87 -2.68
N GLN A 89 -7.44 15.02 -2.01
CA GLN A 89 -8.68 15.78 -2.05
C GLN A 89 -8.96 16.45 -3.41
N HIS A 90 -7.94 16.75 -4.22
CA HIS A 90 -8.11 17.53 -5.45
C HIS A 90 -9.17 16.96 -6.41
N MET A 91 -9.17 15.64 -6.67
CA MET A 91 -10.15 14.99 -7.54
C MET A 91 -11.57 14.91 -6.92
N HIS A 92 -11.66 14.94 -5.59
CA HIS A 92 -12.94 15.01 -4.88
C HIS A 92 -13.50 16.44 -4.85
N VAL A 93 -12.64 17.46 -4.87
CA VAL A 93 -13.00 18.87 -4.94
C VAL A 93 -13.45 19.26 -6.37
N LEU A 94 -12.73 18.85 -7.41
CA LEU A 94 -13.12 19.18 -8.80
C LEU A 94 -14.53 18.67 -9.14
N ARG A 95 -14.87 17.45 -8.72
CA ARG A 95 -16.23 16.90 -8.88
C ARG A 95 -17.30 17.70 -8.13
N ARG A 96 -16.98 18.21 -6.93
CA ARG A 96 -17.88 19.07 -6.15
C ARG A 96 -18.03 20.48 -6.74
N ILE A 97 -16.96 21.03 -7.31
CA ILE A 97 -16.99 22.32 -8.03
C ILE A 97 -17.94 22.21 -9.21
N GLN A 98 -17.86 21.15 -10.03
CA GLN A 98 -18.78 20.92 -11.14
C GLN A 98 -20.25 20.87 -10.67
N GLN A 99 -20.52 20.08 -9.62
CA GLN A 99 -21.86 20.01 -9.01
C GLN A 99 -22.36 21.38 -8.53
N LEU A 100 -21.49 22.17 -7.90
CA LEU A 100 -21.82 23.53 -7.45
C LEU A 100 -22.05 24.50 -8.61
N GLU A 101 -21.29 24.40 -9.70
CA GLU A 101 -21.49 25.26 -10.89
C GLU A 101 -22.83 24.98 -11.57
N ASP A 102 -23.27 23.72 -11.62
CA ASP A 102 -24.57 23.35 -12.18
C ASP A 102 -25.73 23.76 -11.26
N GLU A 103 -25.54 23.67 -9.94
CA GLU A 103 -26.49 24.21 -8.96
C GLU A 103 -26.56 25.74 -8.97
N VAL A 104 -25.44 26.45 -9.15
CA VAL A 104 -25.39 27.91 -9.34
C VAL A 104 -26.23 28.31 -10.56
N LYS A 105 -26.04 27.66 -11.72
CA LYS A 105 -26.86 27.89 -12.92
C LYS A 105 -28.36 27.70 -12.63
N ARG A 106 -28.72 26.63 -11.91
CA ARG A 106 -30.10 26.31 -11.56
C ARG A 106 -30.74 27.35 -10.63
N VAL A 107 -30.04 27.77 -9.57
CA VAL A 107 -30.50 28.81 -8.64
C VAL A 107 -30.60 30.17 -9.34
N GLN A 108 -29.64 30.49 -10.21
CA GLN A 108 -29.59 31.77 -10.91
C GLN A 108 -30.70 31.90 -11.96
N ASN A 109 -31.05 30.81 -12.65
CA ASN A 109 -32.17 30.74 -13.60
C ASN A 109 -33.57 30.70 -12.95
N ASN A 110 -33.67 30.54 -11.63
CA ASN A 110 -34.97 30.52 -10.95
C ASN A 110 -35.54 31.94 -10.80
N ASN A 111 -36.72 32.21 -11.37
CA ASN A 111 -37.36 33.53 -11.32
C ASN A 111 -38.15 33.81 -10.02
N THR A 112 -38.36 32.82 -9.14
CA THR A 112 -39.13 33.02 -7.89
C THR A 112 -38.31 33.59 -6.73
N LEU A 113 -36.98 33.52 -6.80
CA LEU A 113 -36.07 33.87 -5.71
C LEU A 113 -35.46 35.27 -5.88
N ARG A 114 -35.41 36.04 -4.79
CA ARG A 114 -34.70 37.34 -4.74
C ARG A 114 -33.19 37.14 -4.82
N LYS A 115 -32.46 38.19 -5.21
CA LYS A 115 -30.99 38.16 -5.35
C LYS A 115 -30.28 37.73 -4.05
N GLU A 116 -30.76 38.18 -2.90
CA GLU A 116 -30.25 37.82 -1.57
C GLU A 116 -30.51 36.34 -1.23
N GLU A 117 -31.71 35.84 -1.51
CA GLU A 117 -32.08 34.43 -1.30
C GLU A 117 -31.26 33.49 -2.19
N LYS A 118 -31.03 33.87 -3.45
CA LYS A 118 -30.12 33.15 -4.37
C LYS A 118 -28.71 33.07 -3.79
N VAL A 119 -28.16 34.17 -3.28
CA VAL A 119 -26.82 34.19 -2.66
C VAL A 119 -26.77 33.31 -1.41
N ALA A 120 -27.78 33.38 -0.54
CA ALA A 120 -27.86 32.55 0.66
C ALA A 120 -27.91 31.05 0.34
N ILE A 121 -28.73 30.64 -0.64
CA ILE A 121 -28.83 29.24 -1.11
C ILE A 121 -27.50 28.76 -1.72
N MET A 122 -26.85 29.59 -2.53
CA MET A 122 -25.53 29.25 -3.11
C MET A 122 -24.45 29.09 -2.01
N CYS A 123 -24.43 29.98 -1.00
CA CYS A 123 -23.55 29.85 0.16
C CYS A 123 -23.81 28.55 0.93
N GLU A 124 -25.06 28.27 1.31
CA GLU A 124 -25.42 27.09 2.10
C GLU A 124 -25.00 25.80 1.38
N LYS A 125 -25.25 25.71 0.07
CA LYS A 125 -24.86 24.56 -0.75
C LYS A 125 -23.36 24.39 -0.90
N HIS A 126 -22.62 25.49 -1.08
CA HIS A 126 -21.16 25.46 -1.10
C HIS A 126 -20.62 24.93 0.24
N SER A 127 -21.04 25.52 1.36
CA SER A 127 -20.63 25.09 2.70
C SER A 127 -21.05 23.66 3.04
N ALA A 128 -22.18 23.16 2.53
CA ALA A 128 -22.62 21.78 2.73
C ALA A 128 -21.81 20.77 1.90
N LEU A 129 -21.60 21.03 0.59
CA LEU A 129 -20.86 20.12 -0.30
C LEU A 129 -19.35 20.11 -0.01
N MET A 130 -18.79 21.24 0.41
CA MET A 130 -17.37 21.35 0.79
C MET A 130 -17.06 20.90 2.22
N ARG A 131 -18.07 20.71 3.10
CA ARG A 131 -17.85 20.35 4.52
C ARG A 131 -16.92 19.15 4.75
N PRO A 132 -17.01 18.02 4.01
CA PRO A 132 -16.09 16.90 4.18
C PRO A 132 -14.63 17.25 3.86
N VAL A 133 -14.42 18.13 2.87
CA VAL A 133 -13.08 18.60 2.47
C VAL A 133 -12.54 19.56 3.54
N VAL A 134 -13.37 20.50 3.99
CA VAL A 134 -13.03 21.43 5.08
C VAL A 134 -12.63 20.67 6.34
N PHE A 135 -13.41 19.67 6.77
CA PHE A 135 -13.09 18.83 7.93
C PHE A 135 -11.73 18.13 7.79
N ALA A 136 -11.48 17.51 6.64
CA ALA A 136 -10.20 16.83 6.38
C ALA A 136 -9.00 17.80 6.43
N LEU A 137 -9.15 19.02 5.88
CA LEU A 137 -8.09 20.03 5.87
C LEU A 137 -7.95 20.76 7.22
N ASP A 138 -9.02 20.94 7.99
CA ASP A 138 -8.98 21.48 9.36
C ASP A 138 -8.27 20.52 10.31
N HIS A 139 -8.48 19.21 10.18
CA HIS A 139 -7.75 18.20 10.97
C HIS A 139 -6.24 18.28 10.71
N VAL A 140 -5.82 18.39 9.43
CA VAL A 140 -4.41 18.57 9.06
C VAL A 140 -3.86 19.91 9.54
N ARG A 141 -4.64 21.00 9.44
CA ARG A 141 -4.27 22.28 10.06
C ARG A 141 -4.00 22.10 11.54
N GLY A 142 -4.90 21.47 12.29
CA GLY A 142 -4.74 21.24 13.72
C GLY A 142 -3.42 20.57 14.10
N ILE A 143 -2.97 19.59 13.30
CA ILE A 143 -1.65 18.94 13.43
C ILE A 143 -0.50 19.93 13.16
N THR A 144 -0.61 20.76 12.12
CA THR A 144 0.48 21.68 11.71
C THR A 144 0.46 23.05 12.39
N THR A 145 -0.53 23.35 13.24
CA THR A 145 -0.61 24.57 14.07
C THR A 145 -0.12 24.35 15.50
N THR A 146 0.31 23.15 15.88
CA THR A 146 0.99 22.93 17.16
C THR A 146 2.31 23.71 17.21
N PRO A 147 2.84 24.08 18.39
CA PRO A 147 4.15 24.71 18.48
C PRO A 147 5.21 23.88 17.76
N ALA A 148 6.00 24.50 16.87
CA ALA A 148 7.04 23.81 16.14
C ALA A 148 8.16 23.36 17.08
N GLU A 149 8.53 22.08 17.01
CA GLU A 149 9.62 21.49 17.79
C GLU A 149 10.93 21.45 16.98
N THR A 150 10.85 21.59 15.65
CA THR A 150 11.99 21.42 14.75
C THR A 150 12.20 22.62 13.82
N PRO A 151 13.43 22.84 13.30
CA PRO A 151 13.70 23.91 12.33
C PRO A 151 12.83 23.80 11.07
N HIS A 152 12.57 22.58 10.60
CA HIS A 152 11.72 22.33 9.44
C HIS A 152 10.25 22.71 9.68
N GLU A 153 9.71 22.42 10.86
CA GLU A 153 8.34 22.78 11.26
C GLU A 153 8.17 24.30 11.37
N THR A 154 9.14 24.98 11.99
CA THR A 154 9.20 26.45 12.08
C THR A 154 9.20 27.07 10.68
N TRP A 155 10.05 26.56 9.77
CA TRP A 155 10.08 27.00 8.37
C TRP A 155 8.73 26.79 7.66
N PHE A 156 8.09 25.64 7.86
CA PHE A 156 6.80 25.33 7.22
C PHE A 156 5.70 26.30 7.67
N GLN A 157 5.58 26.55 8.98
CA GLN A 157 4.61 27.50 9.54
C GLN A 157 4.82 28.91 9.00
N GLN A 158 6.07 29.40 9.01
CA GLN A 158 6.42 30.73 8.48
C GLN A 158 6.17 30.86 6.97
N THR A 159 6.28 29.77 6.19
CA THR A 159 6.13 29.81 4.74
C THR A 159 4.68 29.61 4.28
N TYR A 160 3.89 28.78 4.97
CA TYR A 160 2.58 28.33 4.50
C TYR A 160 1.42 28.53 5.49
N GLY A 161 1.68 28.80 6.78
CA GLY A 161 0.63 28.84 7.83
C GLY A 161 -0.49 29.85 7.55
N ASP A 162 -0.13 31.09 7.24
CA ASP A 162 -1.09 32.16 6.92
C ASP A 162 -1.83 31.88 5.60
N ALA A 163 -1.11 31.36 4.60
CA ALA A 163 -1.67 31.02 3.29
C ALA A 163 -2.70 29.88 3.40
N ILE A 164 -2.41 28.85 4.20
CA ILE A 164 -3.32 27.74 4.51
C ILE A 164 -4.54 28.25 5.28
N THR A 165 -4.35 29.12 6.27
CA THR A 165 -5.44 29.68 7.09
C THR A 165 -6.39 30.53 6.23
N SER A 166 -5.86 31.45 5.41
CA SER A 166 -6.68 32.23 4.47
C SER A 166 -7.35 31.35 3.40
N ALA A 167 -6.69 30.27 2.94
CA ALA A 167 -7.29 29.32 2.01
C ALA A 167 -8.47 28.55 2.64
N LEU A 168 -8.35 28.11 3.89
CA LEU A 168 -9.43 27.47 4.64
C LEU A 168 -10.62 28.41 4.88
N GLU A 169 -10.36 29.66 5.24
CA GLU A 169 -11.42 30.67 5.43
C GLU A 169 -12.19 30.94 4.13
N ARG A 170 -11.49 31.10 3.00
CA ARG A 170 -12.10 31.24 1.67
C ARG A 170 -12.87 30.00 1.22
N LEU A 171 -12.53 28.81 1.72
CA LEU A 171 -13.25 27.56 1.44
C LEU A 171 -14.47 27.37 2.36
N LYS A 172 -14.43 27.90 3.58
CA LYS A 172 -15.59 27.94 4.50
C LYS A 172 -16.63 28.98 4.08
N SER A 173 -16.14 30.16 3.69
CA SER A 173 -16.93 31.36 3.42
C SER A 173 -16.53 31.96 2.06
N PRO A 174 -17.10 31.50 0.94
CA PRO A 174 -16.72 31.98 -0.39
C PRO A 174 -17.17 33.43 -0.64
N HIS A 175 -16.23 34.33 -0.93
CA HIS A 175 -16.53 35.74 -1.26
C HIS A 175 -17.40 35.90 -2.52
N ASN A 176 -17.35 34.95 -3.46
CA ASN A 176 -18.22 34.92 -4.63
C ASN A 176 -18.85 33.52 -4.79
N PRO A 177 -20.04 33.28 -4.22
CA PRO A 177 -20.74 31.99 -4.31
C PRO A 177 -21.12 31.59 -5.75
N ALA A 178 -21.19 32.55 -6.69
CA ALA A 178 -21.45 32.27 -8.10
C ALA A 178 -20.21 31.80 -8.88
N ASN A 179 -19.02 31.74 -8.25
CA ASN A 179 -17.82 31.11 -8.82
C ASN A 179 -17.18 30.13 -7.81
N PRO A 180 -17.71 28.90 -7.69
CA PRO A 180 -17.21 27.87 -6.78
C PRO A 180 -15.74 27.48 -7.02
N ALA A 181 -15.23 27.61 -8.25
CA ALA A 181 -13.84 27.32 -8.56
C ALA A 181 -12.85 28.26 -7.85
N SER A 182 -13.26 29.52 -7.59
CA SER A 182 -12.41 30.53 -6.96
C SER A 182 -11.94 30.16 -5.54
N SER A 183 -12.76 29.44 -4.76
CA SER A 183 -12.40 29.04 -3.39
C SER A 183 -11.29 27.99 -3.31
N TRP A 184 -11.00 27.28 -4.41
CA TRP A 184 -9.91 26.29 -4.47
C TRP A 184 -8.60 26.82 -5.06
N VAL A 185 -8.59 28.00 -5.69
CA VAL A 185 -7.39 28.59 -6.29
C VAL A 185 -6.22 28.74 -5.29
N PRO A 186 -6.41 29.21 -4.04
CA PRO A 186 -5.32 29.30 -3.07
C PRO A 186 -4.69 27.94 -2.74
N PHE A 187 -5.50 26.90 -2.53
CA PHE A 187 -5.00 25.53 -2.32
C PHE A 187 -4.28 24.98 -3.53
N LYS A 188 -4.73 25.29 -4.75
CA LYS A 188 -4.02 24.93 -5.98
C LYS A 188 -2.64 25.59 -6.06
N GLN A 189 -2.50 26.86 -5.64
CA GLN A 189 -1.21 27.55 -5.60
C GLN A 189 -0.26 26.93 -4.56
N ILE A 190 -0.75 26.65 -3.34
CA ILE A 190 0.02 25.97 -2.29
C ILE A 190 0.48 24.58 -2.77
N MET A 191 -0.44 23.78 -3.33
CA MET A 191 -0.15 22.44 -3.87
C MET A 191 0.92 22.49 -4.97
N LEU A 192 0.87 23.46 -5.89
CA LEU A 192 1.88 23.63 -6.93
C LEU A 192 3.25 24.02 -6.35
N SER A 193 3.31 24.90 -5.35
CA SER A 193 4.56 25.26 -4.67
C SER A 193 5.20 24.05 -3.97
N LEU A 194 4.40 23.29 -3.21
CA LEU A 194 4.83 22.07 -2.54
C LEU A 194 5.30 21.01 -3.56
N GLN A 195 4.57 20.83 -4.67
CA GLN A 195 4.93 19.90 -5.73
C GLN A 195 6.25 20.28 -6.43
N GLN A 196 6.44 21.57 -6.75
CA GLN A 196 7.69 22.07 -7.34
C GLN A 196 8.88 21.86 -6.39
N ARG A 197 8.70 22.10 -5.08
CA ARG A 197 9.73 21.79 -4.07
C ARG A 197 10.03 20.30 -4.05
N ALA A 198 9.02 19.45 -3.92
CA ALA A 198 9.15 17.99 -3.81
C ALA A 198 9.73 17.29 -5.06
N GLN A 199 9.92 18.01 -6.17
CA GLN A 199 10.58 17.54 -7.40
C GLN A 199 12.06 17.98 -7.51
N LYS A 200 12.54 18.92 -6.68
CA LYS A 200 13.94 19.37 -6.71
C LYS A 200 14.87 18.24 -6.28
N ARG A 201 16.02 18.10 -6.95
CA ARG A 201 17.04 17.08 -6.59
C ARG A 201 17.51 17.19 -5.13
N THR A 202 17.60 18.41 -4.60
CA THR A 202 17.95 18.67 -3.19
C THR A 202 16.95 18.06 -2.20
N SER A 203 15.67 17.88 -2.58
CA SER A 203 14.65 17.32 -1.68
C SER A 203 14.75 15.80 -1.53
N TYR A 204 15.61 15.11 -2.28
CA TYR A 204 15.95 13.70 -2.02
C TYR A 204 17.04 13.53 -0.96
N LEU A 205 17.66 14.63 -0.51
CA LEU A 205 18.69 14.62 0.53
C LEU A 205 18.21 15.47 1.71
N LEU A 206 17.85 14.79 2.79
CA LEU A 206 17.39 15.39 4.04
C LEU A 206 18.55 15.44 5.03
N ARG A 207 18.72 16.55 5.75
CA ARG A 207 19.63 16.62 6.90
C ARG A 207 18.87 16.38 8.18
N LEU A 208 19.44 15.60 9.09
CA LEU A 208 18.79 15.23 10.35
C LEU A 208 18.73 16.41 11.31
N ASP A 209 19.78 17.22 11.40
CA ASP A 209 19.82 18.43 12.24
C ASP A 209 18.67 19.43 11.99
N HIS A 210 18.16 19.53 10.76
CA HIS A 210 17.02 20.38 10.42
C HIS A 210 15.65 19.76 10.73
N ILE A 211 15.56 18.43 10.86
CA ILE A 211 14.30 17.67 10.90
C ILE A 211 14.07 17.00 12.27
N SER A 212 15.12 16.52 12.91
CA SER A 212 15.14 16.06 14.29
C SER A 212 16.52 16.38 14.90
N PRO A 213 16.66 17.58 15.52
CA PRO A 213 17.87 17.94 16.26
C PRO A 213 18.19 16.92 17.38
N ARG A 214 17.17 16.28 17.93
CA ARG A 214 17.28 15.31 19.04
C ARG A 214 17.95 14.01 18.59
N LEU A 215 17.60 13.48 17.41
CA LEU A 215 18.32 12.33 16.83
C LEU A 215 19.72 12.73 16.33
N ALA A 216 19.90 13.94 15.80
CA ALA A 216 21.22 14.42 15.38
C ALA A 216 22.21 14.61 16.54
N ALA A 217 21.71 14.97 17.73
CA ALA A 217 22.50 15.12 18.96
C ALA A 217 22.67 13.79 19.73
N MET A 218 22.08 12.69 19.26
CA MET A 218 22.10 11.41 19.96
C MET A 218 23.47 10.73 19.82
N ALA A 219 24.15 10.52 20.95
CA ALA A 219 25.46 9.90 21.03
C ALA A 219 25.53 8.89 22.18
N THR A 220 26.18 7.75 21.94
CA THR A 220 26.48 6.67 22.90
C THR A 220 25.25 6.24 23.71
N THR A 221 24.33 5.54 23.07
CA THR A 221 23.08 5.09 23.71
C THR A 221 23.20 3.67 24.28
N GLU A 222 22.30 3.32 25.20
CA GLU A 222 22.15 1.96 25.72
C GLU A 222 21.23 1.11 24.84
N MET A 223 20.55 1.72 23.86
CA MET A 223 19.58 1.04 22.99
C MET A 223 20.27 0.08 22.01
N ALA A 224 19.81 -1.17 21.96
CA ALA A 224 20.18 -2.11 20.91
C ALA A 224 19.74 -1.62 19.51
N LEU A 225 20.42 -2.09 18.46
CA LEU A 225 20.00 -1.87 17.07
C LEU A 225 18.61 -2.49 16.81
N PRO A 226 17.73 -1.83 16.03
CA PRO A 226 16.40 -2.36 15.73
C PRO A 226 16.48 -3.70 15.00
N GLY A 227 15.94 -4.75 15.63
CA GLY A 227 15.96 -6.10 15.06
C GLY A 227 17.07 -7.02 15.54
N GLU A 228 17.93 -6.58 16.48
CA GLU A 228 18.95 -7.44 17.07
C GLU A 228 18.29 -8.53 17.92
N VAL A 229 18.61 -9.80 17.63
CA VAL A 229 18.00 -10.97 18.30
C VAL A 229 18.90 -11.53 19.41
N SER A 230 20.18 -11.12 19.44
CA SER A 230 21.14 -11.58 20.45
C SER A 230 20.91 -10.90 21.80
N ALA A 231 20.65 -11.72 22.83
CA ALA A 231 20.39 -11.22 24.19
C ALA A 231 21.66 -11.02 25.05
N THR A 232 22.81 -11.57 24.64
CA THR A 232 24.05 -11.54 25.46
C THR A 232 25.02 -10.44 25.07
N ASP A 233 25.15 -10.16 23.77
CA ASP A 233 26.12 -9.22 23.20
C ASP A 233 25.41 -8.26 22.22
N ALA A 234 24.35 -7.59 22.70
CA ALA A 234 23.55 -6.70 21.87
C ALA A 234 24.35 -5.47 21.41
N LEU A 235 24.46 -5.29 20.09
CA LEU A 235 25.07 -4.11 19.48
C LEU A 235 24.19 -2.88 19.72
N THR A 236 24.74 -1.85 20.37
CA THR A 236 23.99 -0.62 20.69
C THR A 236 24.19 0.49 19.67
N ILE A 237 23.27 1.45 19.63
CA ILE A 237 23.35 2.61 18.74
C ILE A 237 24.34 3.63 19.33
N GLN A 238 25.48 3.81 18.65
CA GLN A 238 26.46 4.85 18.97
C GLN A 238 26.00 6.22 18.48
N SER A 239 25.41 6.34 17.28
CA SER A 239 24.84 7.59 16.76
C SER A 239 23.93 7.37 15.55
N VAL A 240 23.21 8.43 15.13
CA VAL A 240 22.41 8.43 13.90
C VAL A 240 23.12 9.24 12.81
N GLY A 241 23.15 8.73 11.58
CA GLY A 241 23.72 9.43 10.44
C GLY A 241 22.96 10.73 10.13
N ASN A 242 23.66 11.87 10.09
CA ASN A 242 23.06 13.20 9.87
C ASN A 242 22.45 13.41 8.46
N THR A 243 22.50 12.40 7.59
CA THR A 243 22.02 12.49 6.20
C THR A 243 21.06 11.35 5.92
N ILE A 244 19.84 11.68 5.51
CA ILE A 244 18.79 10.75 5.11
C ILE A 244 18.56 10.88 3.60
N THR A 245 18.51 9.76 2.89
CA THR A 245 18.27 9.73 1.44
C THR A 245 16.86 9.23 1.14
N ILE A 246 16.06 10.02 0.44
CA ILE A 246 14.74 9.58 -0.04
C ILE A 246 14.92 8.78 -1.33
N LEU A 247 14.36 7.56 -1.40
CA LEU A 247 14.42 6.77 -2.63
C LEU A 247 13.35 7.25 -3.64
N PRO A 248 13.69 7.32 -4.95
CA PRO A 248 12.79 7.85 -5.99
C PRO A 248 11.74 6.80 -6.44
N THR A 249 10.95 6.28 -5.50
CA THR A 249 9.85 5.34 -5.74
C THR A 249 8.48 6.00 -5.49
N LYS A 250 7.39 5.25 -5.73
CA LYS A 250 6.01 5.72 -5.48
C LYS A 250 5.78 6.11 -4.02
N THR A 251 6.33 5.35 -3.06
CA THR A 251 6.11 5.55 -1.62
C THR A 251 7.21 6.36 -0.92
N LYS A 252 8.24 6.80 -1.68
CA LYS A 252 9.32 7.69 -1.20
C LYS A 252 9.91 7.29 0.18
N PRO A 253 10.31 6.02 0.39
CA PRO A 253 10.86 5.60 1.66
C PRO A 253 12.22 6.27 1.94
N LYS A 254 12.52 6.44 3.22
CA LYS A 254 13.66 7.22 3.71
C LYS A 254 14.77 6.27 4.18
N LYS A 255 15.92 6.24 3.49
CA LYS A 255 17.11 5.48 3.92
C LYS A 255 17.89 6.30 4.95
N LEU A 256 18.07 5.73 6.14
CA LEU A 256 18.91 6.25 7.22
C LEU A 256 20.01 5.25 7.56
N HIS A 257 20.94 5.67 8.43
CA HIS A 257 22.03 4.85 8.93
C HIS A 257 22.16 5.03 10.44
N PHE A 258 22.36 3.93 11.18
CA PHE A 258 22.82 3.96 12.56
C PHE A 258 24.29 3.55 12.60
N LEU A 259 25.10 4.22 13.41
CA LEU A 259 26.43 3.76 13.77
C LEU A 259 26.28 2.80 14.96
N GLY A 260 26.75 1.56 14.83
CA GLY A 260 26.79 0.58 15.92
C GLY A 260 27.95 0.84 16.88
N SER A 261 27.89 0.28 18.08
CA SER A 261 28.98 0.30 19.07
C SER A 261 30.27 -0.39 18.61
N ASP A 262 30.21 -1.18 17.55
CA ASP A 262 31.35 -1.78 16.84
C ASP A 262 31.99 -0.83 15.79
N GLY A 263 31.47 0.39 15.65
CA GLY A 263 31.92 1.39 14.67
C GLY A 263 31.45 1.15 13.24
N ARG A 264 30.53 0.20 12.99
CA ARG A 264 29.98 -0.05 11.65
C ARG A 264 28.70 0.71 11.38
N ASN A 265 28.49 1.07 10.12
CA ASN A 265 27.25 1.73 9.68
C ASN A 265 26.21 0.67 9.27
N TYR A 266 25.08 0.67 9.96
CA TYR A 266 23.93 -0.19 9.70
C TYR A 266 22.84 0.61 8.96
N PRO A 267 22.64 0.37 7.65
CA PRO A 267 21.59 1.03 6.89
C PRO A 267 20.20 0.45 7.22
N TYR A 268 19.22 1.33 7.36
CA TYR A 268 17.81 0.98 7.48
C TYR A 268 16.97 1.75 6.45
N LEU A 269 15.99 1.07 5.89
CA LEU A 269 14.95 1.66 5.09
C LEU A 269 13.73 1.92 5.96
N PHE A 270 13.33 3.18 6.07
CA PHE A 270 12.15 3.57 6.82
C PHE A 270 10.98 3.78 5.87
N LYS A 271 9.92 2.98 6.08
CA LYS A 271 8.68 3.06 5.30
C LYS A 271 7.58 3.72 6.14
N GLY A 272 6.82 4.59 5.49
CA GLY A 272 5.67 5.29 6.06
C GLY A 272 4.44 5.12 5.19
N LEU A 273 3.27 5.15 5.82
CA LEU A 273 1.95 4.88 5.22
C LEU A 273 1.76 3.43 4.74
N GLU A 274 2.66 2.53 5.09
CA GLU A 274 2.60 1.08 4.83
C GLU A 274 2.54 0.33 6.18
N ASP A 275 1.69 -0.69 6.27
CA ASP A 275 1.67 -1.61 7.40
C ASP A 275 2.78 -2.66 7.20
N LEU A 276 3.61 -2.88 8.23
CA LEU A 276 4.74 -3.81 8.17
C LEU A 276 4.59 -5.02 9.11
N HIS A 277 3.48 -5.16 9.85
CA HIS A 277 3.29 -6.33 10.73
C HIS A 277 3.26 -7.62 9.90
N LEU A 278 2.67 -7.59 8.71
CA LEU A 278 2.68 -8.72 7.78
C LEU A 278 4.11 -9.13 7.38
N ASP A 279 4.95 -8.17 6.96
CA ASP A 279 6.35 -8.42 6.65
C ASP A 279 7.11 -8.98 7.88
N GLU A 280 6.89 -8.45 9.10
CA GLU A 280 7.44 -8.98 10.36
C GLU A 280 7.06 -10.46 10.60
N ARG A 281 5.77 -10.80 10.46
CA ARG A 281 5.27 -12.19 10.60
C ARG A 281 5.90 -13.13 9.57
N ILE A 282 6.10 -12.67 8.33
CA ILE A 282 6.81 -13.46 7.33
C ILE A 282 8.29 -13.64 7.69
N MET A 283 9.00 -12.62 8.21
CA MET A 283 10.38 -12.81 8.66
C MET A 283 10.49 -13.84 9.81
N GLN A 284 9.52 -13.85 10.73
CA GLN A 284 9.41 -14.86 11.79
C GLN A 284 9.21 -16.27 11.21
N PHE A 285 8.33 -16.43 10.22
CA PHE A 285 8.14 -17.69 9.49
C PHE A 285 9.43 -18.15 8.80
N LEU A 286 10.16 -17.26 8.12
CA LEU A 286 11.43 -17.58 7.45
C LEU A 286 12.52 -18.02 8.45
N SER A 287 12.59 -17.40 9.62
CA SER A 287 13.50 -17.80 10.70
C SER A 287 13.21 -19.22 11.23
N ILE A 288 11.93 -19.57 11.37
CA ILE A 288 11.50 -20.92 11.77
C ILE A 288 11.82 -21.95 10.68
N VAL A 289 11.60 -21.62 9.40
CA VAL A 289 12.01 -22.46 8.26
C VAL A 289 13.54 -22.68 8.26
N ASN A 290 14.34 -21.64 8.51
CA ASN A 290 15.79 -21.78 8.66
C ASN A 290 16.19 -22.70 9.82
N THR A 291 15.48 -22.62 10.94
CA THR A 291 15.69 -23.50 12.09
C THR A 291 15.47 -24.97 11.72
N MET A 292 14.47 -25.28 10.88
CA MET A 292 14.23 -26.64 10.37
C MET A 292 15.39 -27.17 9.50
N PHE A 293 16.12 -26.31 8.79
CA PHE A 293 17.26 -26.71 7.96
C PHE A 293 18.54 -27.00 8.75
N THR A 294 18.65 -26.57 10.00
CA THR A 294 19.86 -26.69 10.85
C THR A 294 20.51 -28.08 10.80
N LYS A 295 19.71 -29.14 10.90
CA LYS A 295 20.23 -30.52 10.88
C LYS A 295 20.77 -30.97 9.52
N VAL A 296 20.14 -30.54 8.42
CA VAL A 296 20.60 -30.86 7.05
C VAL A 296 21.88 -30.08 6.74
N ASN A 297 21.96 -28.83 7.18
CA ASN A 297 23.13 -27.95 7.00
C ASN A 297 24.40 -28.41 7.73
N GLN A 298 24.28 -29.35 8.69
CA GLN A 298 25.45 -30.01 9.29
C GLN A 298 26.12 -31.03 8.36
N GLN A 299 25.39 -31.54 7.36
CA GLN A 299 25.81 -32.65 6.50
C GLN A 299 26.01 -32.20 5.05
N GLU A 300 25.22 -31.23 4.57
CA GLU A 300 25.26 -30.76 3.19
C GLU A 300 25.81 -29.34 3.03
N ARG A 301 26.47 -29.11 1.89
CA ARG A 301 26.81 -27.77 1.38
C ARG A 301 26.43 -27.67 -0.11
N PRO A 302 26.00 -26.49 -0.61
CA PRO A 302 25.75 -25.24 0.14
C PRO A 302 24.59 -25.38 1.13
N HIS A 303 24.49 -24.49 2.12
CA HIS A 303 23.43 -24.59 3.11
C HIS A 303 22.06 -24.28 2.49
N PHE A 304 21.01 -24.92 3.00
CA PHE A 304 19.63 -24.50 2.80
C PHE A 304 19.37 -23.31 3.72
N HIS A 305 19.12 -22.13 3.12
CA HIS A 305 18.84 -20.90 3.83
C HIS A 305 17.84 -20.05 3.06
N ALA A 306 16.76 -19.65 3.73
CA ALA A 306 15.84 -18.62 3.28
C ALA A 306 16.35 -17.28 3.83
N ARG A 307 17.02 -16.49 2.99
CA ARG A 307 17.61 -15.21 3.42
C ARG A 307 16.51 -14.22 3.78
N HIS A 308 16.49 -13.77 5.04
CA HIS A 308 15.54 -12.79 5.56
C HIS A 308 16.28 -11.58 6.14
N TYR A 309 15.53 -10.53 6.45
CA TYR A 309 16.02 -9.27 7.01
C TYR A 309 15.17 -8.91 8.23
N SER A 310 15.65 -8.01 9.10
CA SER A 310 14.80 -7.53 10.18
C SER A 310 13.73 -6.53 9.69
N VAL A 311 12.55 -6.61 10.31
CA VAL A 311 11.44 -5.67 10.17
C VAL A 311 10.99 -5.29 11.58
N THR A 312 10.79 -4.01 11.83
CA THR A 312 10.35 -3.49 13.14
C THR A 312 9.24 -2.46 12.92
N PRO A 313 7.97 -2.84 13.08
CA PRO A 313 6.85 -1.90 13.06
C PRO A 313 7.01 -0.85 14.18
N LEU A 314 6.84 0.42 13.85
CA LEU A 314 6.83 1.54 14.81
C LEU A 314 5.41 2.09 15.04
N GLY A 315 4.39 1.39 14.55
CA GLY A 315 2.97 1.75 14.59
C GLY A 315 2.21 1.00 13.49
N THR A 316 0.91 1.26 13.36
CA THR A 316 0.03 0.57 12.39
C THR A 316 0.35 0.85 10.91
N ARG A 317 1.09 1.91 10.60
CA ARG A 317 1.32 2.42 9.24
C ARG A 317 2.75 2.94 9.03
N SER A 318 3.71 2.49 9.84
CA SER A 318 5.12 2.86 9.68
C SER A 318 6.05 1.86 10.35
N GLY A 319 7.25 1.67 9.81
CA GLY A 319 8.28 0.89 10.47
C GLY A 319 9.62 0.88 9.75
N LEU A 320 10.59 0.27 10.41
CA LEU A 320 11.96 0.09 9.92
C LEU A 320 12.08 -1.27 9.23
N ILE A 321 12.81 -1.30 8.13
CA ILE A 321 13.25 -2.50 7.43
C ILE A 321 14.78 -2.44 7.37
N GLN A 322 15.47 -3.48 7.82
CA GLN A 322 16.91 -3.58 7.70
C GLN A 322 17.30 -3.61 6.22
N TRP A 323 18.27 -2.78 5.83
CA TRP A 323 18.73 -2.76 4.45
C TRP A 323 19.70 -3.93 4.20
N VAL A 324 19.43 -4.72 3.16
CA VAL A 324 20.31 -5.83 2.75
C VAL A 324 21.39 -5.27 1.83
N ASP A 325 22.61 -5.09 2.35
CA ASP A 325 23.77 -4.70 1.54
C ASP A 325 24.23 -5.83 0.60
N GLY A 326 24.94 -5.45 -0.47
CA GLY A 326 25.40 -6.37 -1.53
C GLY A 326 24.30 -6.88 -2.49
N ALA A 327 23.05 -6.93 -2.06
CA ALA A 327 21.92 -7.43 -2.85
C ALA A 327 21.55 -6.46 -4.00
N THR A 328 21.57 -6.96 -5.24
CA THR A 328 21.23 -6.20 -6.46
C THR A 328 19.90 -6.69 -7.04
N PRO A 329 18.91 -5.82 -7.32
CA PRO A 329 17.67 -6.22 -7.98
C PRO A 329 17.90 -6.65 -9.42
N LEU A 330 17.27 -7.75 -9.84
CA LEU A 330 17.43 -8.32 -11.19
C LEU A 330 17.04 -7.32 -12.31
N PHE A 331 16.13 -6.38 -12.06
CA PHE A 331 15.75 -5.35 -13.02
C PHE A 331 16.92 -4.44 -13.39
N GLY A 332 17.85 -4.22 -12.46
CA GLY A 332 19.08 -3.46 -12.70
C GLY A 332 19.95 -4.08 -13.80
N LEU A 333 20.00 -5.42 -13.87
CA LEU A 333 20.78 -6.15 -14.89
C LEU A 333 20.16 -5.97 -16.28
N TYR A 334 18.85 -6.17 -16.39
CA TYR A 334 18.10 -5.96 -17.63
C TYR A 334 18.22 -4.52 -18.13
N LYS A 335 18.04 -3.54 -17.24
CA LYS A 335 18.16 -2.11 -17.56
C LYS A 335 19.57 -1.73 -18.04
N ARG A 336 20.63 -2.23 -17.38
CA ARG A 336 22.03 -2.04 -17.82
C ARG A 336 22.28 -2.64 -19.20
N TRP A 337 21.70 -3.82 -19.50
CA TRP A 337 21.79 -4.41 -20.84
C TRP A 337 21.09 -3.55 -21.90
N GLN A 338 19.85 -3.13 -21.67
CA GLN A 338 19.13 -2.24 -22.61
C GLN A 338 19.91 -0.94 -22.88
N GLN A 339 20.56 -0.36 -21.88
CA GLN A 339 21.42 0.82 -22.04
C GLN A 339 22.62 0.54 -22.96
N ARG A 340 23.28 -0.63 -22.82
CA ARG A 340 24.39 -1.04 -23.68
C ARG A 340 23.94 -1.27 -25.12
N GLU A 341 22.83 -1.96 -25.35
CA GLU A 341 22.26 -2.17 -26.69
C GLU A 341 21.92 -0.84 -27.37
N ALA A 342 21.29 0.09 -26.64
CA ALA A 342 20.93 1.39 -27.18
C ALA A 342 22.17 2.22 -27.59
N VAL A 343 23.27 2.15 -26.81
CA VAL A 343 24.55 2.77 -27.17
C VAL A 343 25.18 2.10 -28.39
N LEU A 344 25.18 0.76 -28.47
CA LEU A 344 25.71 0.02 -29.63
C LEU A 344 24.93 0.33 -30.92
N GLN A 345 23.61 0.50 -30.83
CA GLN A 345 22.77 0.91 -31.96
C GLN A 345 23.06 2.35 -32.39
N ALA A 346 23.22 3.27 -31.43
CA ALA A 346 23.61 4.66 -31.72
C ALA A 346 25.00 4.75 -32.38
N GLN A 347 25.97 3.96 -31.92
CA GLN A 347 27.32 3.90 -32.53
C GLN A 347 27.27 3.41 -33.99
N LYS A 348 26.55 2.30 -34.26
CA LYS A 348 26.37 1.80 -35.63
C LYS A 348 25.67 2.80 -36.57
N ALA A 349 24.80 3.65 -36.03
CA ALA A 349 24.18 4.74 -36.78
C ALA A 349 25.13 5.95 -37.01
N GLN A 350 26.06 6.20 -36.09
CA GLN A 350 27.08 7.25 -36.24
C GLN A 350 28.19 6.88 -37.25
N ASP A 351 28.52 5.60 -37.41
CA ASP A 351 29.44 5.14 -38.47
C ASP A 351 28.90 5.41 -39.90
N SER A 352 27.62 5.77 -40.05
CA SER A 352 27.00 6.05 -41.35
C SER A 352 26.78 7.54 -41.67
N PHE A 353 26.71 8.46 -40.70
CA PHE A 353 26.58 9.91 -40.95
C PHE A 353 27.22 10.80 -39.87
N GLN A 354 27.62 12.02 -40.27
CA GLN A 354 28.52 12.92 -39.54
C GLN A 354 28.14 13.28 -38.09
N GLN A 355 29.20 13.60 -37.33
CA GLN A 355 29.23 13.78 -35.88
C GLN A 355 28.33 14.92 -35.35
N GLN A 356 27.33 14.54 -34.55
CA GLN A 356 26.86 15.34 -33.41
C GLN A 356 26.74 14.45 -32.17
N PRO A 357 27.10 14.93 -30.95
CA PRO A 357 26.85 14.19 -29.73
C PRO A 357 25.35 14.23 -29.40
N GLN A 358 24.61 13.19 -29.78
CA GLN A 358 23.24 13.03 -29.31
C GLN A 358 23.23 12.69 -27.81
N PRO A 359 22.20 13.13 -27.06
CA PRO A 359 22.02 12.72 -25.68
C PRO A 359 21.87 11.20 -25.57
N LEU A 360 22.28 10.63 -24.44
CA LEU A 360 22.19 9.19 -24.16
C LEU A 360 20.81 8.64 -24.55
N PRO A 361 20.72 7.58 -25.37
CA PRO A 361 19.45 7.10 -25.90
C PRO A 361 18.52 6.64 -24.77
N LEU A 362 17.29 7.14 -24.80
CA LEU A 362 16.30 6.88 -23.77
C LEU A 362 15.80 5.42 -23.88
N VAL A 363 16.12 4.61 -22.88
CA VAL A 363 15.65 3.21 -22.82
C VAL A 363 14.13 3.17 -22.63
N PRO A 364 13.38 2.44 -23.47
CA PRO A 364 11.92 2.34 -23.37
C PRO A 364 11.50 1.60 -22.10
N ARG A 365 10.40 2.03 -21.50
CA ARG A 365 9.81 1.36 -20.34
C ARG A 365 9.26 -0.02 -20.74
N PRO A 366 9.17 -1.00 -19.81
CA PRO A 366 8.60 -2.31 -20.11
C PRO A 366 7.19 -2.24 -20.73
N SER A 367 6.35 -1.31 -20.25
CA SER A 367 5.03 -1.07 -20.83
C SER A 367 5.10 -0.58 -22.28
N GLU A 368 5.96 0.40 -22.58
CA GLU A 368 6.14 0.96 -23.93
C GLU A 368 6.62 -0.12 -24.90
N LEU A 369 7.61 -0.91 -24.49
CA LEU A 369 8.12 -2.04 -25.27
C LEU A 369 7.03 -3.09 -25.55
N TYR A 370 6.25 -3.49 -24.53
CA TYR A 370 5.16 -4.44 -24.71
C TYR A 370 4.05 -3.90 -25.62
N TYR A 371 3.60 -2.64 -25.40
CA TYR A 371 2.56 -2.02 -26.22
C TYR A 371 3.01 -1.80 -27.68
N SER A 372 4.31 -1.57 -27.91
CA SER A 372 4.88 -1.46 -29.27
C SER A 372 4.76 -2.73 -30.11
N LYS A 373 4.66 -3.90 -29.47
CA LYS A 373 4.54 -5.21 -30.13
C LYS A 373 3.11 -5.72 -30.16
N ILE A 374 2.39 -5.66 -29.04
CA ILE A 374 1.02 -6.17 -28.96
C ILE A 374 0.02 -5.33 -29.77
N GLY A 375 0.24 -4.01 -29.91
CA GLY A 375 -0.63 -3.13 -30.70
C GLY A 375 -0.68 -3.52 -32.19
N PRO A 376 0.45 -3.61 -32.89
CA PRO A 376 0.51 -4.13 -34.26
C PRO A 376 0.00 -5.58 -34.37
N ALA A 377 0.33 -6.45 -33.42
CA ALA A 377 -0.07 -7.85 -33.46
C ALA A 377 -1.61 -8.03 -33.32
N LEU A 378 -2.27 -7.26 -32.45
CA LEU A 378 -3.73 -7.25 -32.34
C LEU A 378 -4.39 -6.72 -33.63
N LYS A 379 -3.86 -5.64 -34.21
CA LYS A 379 -4.34 -5.09 -35.50
C LYS A 379 -4.22 -6.11 -36.63
N GLY A 380 -3.16 -6.94 -36.63
CA GLY A 380 -3.00 -8.04 -37.58
C GLY A 380 -4.09 -9.12 -37.52
N VAL A 381 -4.83 -9.20 -36.41
CA VAL A 381 -5.99 -10.11 -36.23
C VAL A 381 -7.31 -9.31 -36.17
N GLY A 382 -7.32 -8.06 -36.65
CA GLY A 382 -8.52 -7.22 -36.72
C GLY A 382 -9.00 -6.61 -35.41
N LEU A 383 -8.20 -6.67 -34.33
CA LEU A 383 -8.55 -6.12 -33.01
C LEU A 383 -7.85 -4.78 -32.74
N SER A 384 -8.51 -3.90 -31.97
CA SER A 384 -7.89 -2.65 -31.47
C SER A 384 -7.39 -2.80 -30.03
N LEU A 385 -6.60 -1.81 -29.56
CA LEU A 385 -6.11 -1.76 -28.18
C LEU A 385 -7.20 -1.36 -27.16
N ASP A 386 -8.34 -0.87 -27.64
CA ASP A 386 -9.48 -0.43 -26.81
C ASP A 386 -10.29 -1.62 -26.29
N VAL A 387 -10.14 -2.78 -26.93
CA VAL A 387 -10.72 -4.06 -26.49
C VAL A 387 -10.15 -4.42 -25.12
N SER A 388 -11.03 -4.84 -24.21
CA SER A 388 -10.65 -5.25 -22.86
C SER A 388 -9.58 -6.35 -22.90
N ARG A 389 -8.55 -6.21 -22.06
CA ARG A 389 -7.41 -7.15 -21.99
C ARG A 389 -7.82 -8.60 -21.68
N ARG A 390 -9.01 -8.81 -21.10
CA ARG A 390 -9.54 -10.16 -20.83
C ARG A 390 -9.87 -10.92 -22.11
N ASP A 391 -10.19 -10.19 -23.17
CA ASP A 391 -10.72 -10.69 -24.44
C ASP A 391 -9.63 -10.77 -25.53
N TRP A 392 -8.36 -10.50 -25.16
CA TRP A 392 -7.22 -10.58 -26.06
C TRP A 392 -6.87 -12.04 -26.39
N PRO A 393 -6.60 -12.40 -27.66
CA PRO A 393 -6.25 -13.76 -28.04
C PRO A 393 -4.96 -14.26 -27.40
N LEU A 394 -5.02 -15.45 -26.79
CA LEU A 394 -3.87 -16.11 -26.16
C LEU A 394 -2.75 -16.46 -27.16
N SER A 395 -3.09 -16.72 -28.43
CA SER A 395 -2.12 -16.94 -29.52
C SER A 395 -1.25 -15.69 -29.74
N VAL A 396 -1.90 -14.55 -29.98
CA VAL A 396 -1.24 -13.26 -30.22
C VAL A 396 -0.33 -12.87 -29.05
N MET A 397 -0.80 -13.02 -27.80
CA MET A 397 0.03 -12.76 -26.62
C MET A 397 1.21 -13.73 -26.49
N ARG A 398 1.06 -14.99 -26.87
CA ARG A 398 2.14 -16.00 -26.86
C ARG A 398 3.20 -15.69 -27.91
N ASP A 399 2.81 -15.25 -29.10
CA ASP A 399 3.76 -14.98 -30.18
C ASP A 399 4.54 -13.67 -29.93
N VAL A 400 3.88 -12.64 -29.39
CA VAL A 400 4.57 -11.43 -28.87
C VAL A 400 5.53 -11.78 -27.73
N LEU A 401 5.18 -12.73 -26.84
CA LEU A 401 6.09 -13.19 -25.79
C LEU A 401 7.33 -13.89 -26.38
N LYS A 402 7.17 -14.76 -27.40
CA LYS A 402 8.30 -15.40 -28.09
C LYS A 402 9.21 -14.37 -28.78
N GLU A 403 8.63 -13.36 -29.44
CA GLU A 403 9.40 -12.29 -30.09
C GLU A 403 10.23 -11.50 -29.06
N LEU A 404 9.61 -11.12 -27.93
CA LEU A 404 10.32 -10.43 -26.84
C LEU A 404 11.40 -11.31 -26.22
N MET A 405 11.15 -12.61 -26.03
CA MET A 405 12.16 -13.57 -25.57
C MET A 405 13.33 -13.70 -26.55
N ALA A 406 13.08 -13.77 -27.87
CA ALA A 406 14.14 -13.82 -28.88
C ALA A 406 14.99 -12.53 -28.92
N SER A 407 14.41 -11.40 -28.55
CA SER A 407 15.14 -10.12 -28.49
C SER A 407 16.04 -9.95 -27.25
N THR A 408 15.87 -10.78 -26.22
CA THR A 408 16.62 -10.66 -24.95
C THR A 408 17.53 -11.87 -24.73
N PRO A 409 18.84 -11.71 -24.52
CA PRO A 409 19.73 -12.84 -24.27
C PRO A 409 19.37 -13.56 -22.96
N PRO A 410 19.35 -14.90 -22.92
CA PRO A 410 18.91 -15.65 -21.75
C PRO A 410 19.97 -15.81 -20.67
N ASN A 411 21.21 -15.37 -20.93
CA ASN A 411 22.37 -15.54 -20.07
C ASN A 411 22.78 -14.26 -19.32
N LEU A 412 21.91 -13.25 -19.18
CA LEU A 412 22.25 -12.00 -18.50
C LEU A 412 22.69 -12.27 -17.06
N LEU A 413 21.90 -13.05 -16.32
CA LEU A 413 22.20 -13.39 -14.93
C LEU A 413 23.39 -14.36 -14.82
N ALA A 414 23.40 -15.41 -15.63
CA ALA A 414 24.48 -16.41 -15.65
C ALA A 414 25.86 -15.76 -15.93
N LYS A 415 25.90 -14.80 -16.86
CA LYS A 415 27.13 -14.09 -17.22
C LYS A 415 27.54 -13.05 -16.18
N GLU A 416 26.60 -12.34 -15.55
CA GLU A 416 26.93 -11.40 -14.46
C GLU A 416 27.50 -12.17 -13.24
N LEU A 417 26.95 -13.34 -12.91
CA LEU A 417 27.48 -14.22 -11.87
C LEU A 417 28.90 -14.71 -12.19
N TRP A 418 29.16 -15.15 -13.42
CA TRP A 418 30.52 -15.51 -13.87
C TRP A 418 31.49 -14.31 -13.77
N CYS A 419 31.10 -13.15 -14.29
CA CYS A 419 31.96 -11.95 -14.31
C CYS A 419 32.17 -11.31 -12.93
N SER A 420 31.34 -11.63 -11.92
CA SER A 420 31.49 -11.14 -10.55
C SER A 420 32.45 -12.00 -9.71
N CYS A 421 32.74 -13.23 -10.15
CA CYS A 421 33.62 -14.17 -9.42
C CYS A 421 35.08 -13.98 -9.81
N THR A 422 35.98 -14.16 -8.85
CA THR A 422 37.44 -14.06 -9.05
C THR A 422 38.05 -15.35 -9.59
N THR A 423 37.45 -16.51 -9.31
CA THR A 423 37.94 -17.84 -9.70
C THR A 423 36.79 -18.75 -10.14
N SER A 424 37.11 -19.79 -10.92
CA SER A 424 36.15 -20.82 -11.34
C SER A 424 35.57 -21.63 -10.17
N SER A 425 36.36 -21.84 -9.10
CA SER A 425 35.91 -22.49 -7.86
C SER A 425 34.89 -21.62 -7.11
N GLU A 426 35.14 -20.31 -7.03
CA GLU A 426 34.17 -19.36 -6.48
C GLU A 426 32.89 -19.31 -7.31
N TRP A 427 32.99 -19.22 -8.64
CA TRP A 427 31.82 -19.28 -9.53
C TRP A 427 31.00 -20.54 -9.33
N TRP A 428 31.63 -21.71 -9.19
CA TRP A 428 30.92 -22.96 -8.92
C TRP A 428 30.17 -22.86 -7.59
N ARG A 429 30.84 -22.45 -6.50
CA ARG A 429 30.22 -22.24 -5.18
C ARG A 429 29.02 -21.29 -5.24
N VAL A 430 29.18 -20.15 -5.92
CA VAL A 430 28.14 -19.13 -6.09
C VAL A 430 26.95 -19.67 -6.90
N THR A 431 27.20 -20.43 -7.98
CA THR A 431 26.16 -21.05 -8.81
C THR A 431 25.39 -22.13 -8.05
N GLN A 432 26.08 -22.97 -7.27
CA GLN A 432 25.44 -23.96 -6.38
C GLN A 432 24.56 -23.27 -5.32
N SER A 433 25.07 -22.21 -4.70
CA SER A 433 24.35 -21.40 -3.71
C SER A 433 23.09 -20.76 -4.31
N TYR A 434 23.22 -20.17 -5.50
CA TYR A 434 22.10 -19.61 -6.27
C TYR A 434 21.02 -20.64 -6.57
N ALA A 435 21.39 -21.83 -7.07
CA ALA A 435 20.43 -22.88 -7.37
C ALA A 435 19.66 -23.36 -6.13
N ARG A 436 20.35 -23.54 -4.99
CA ARG A 436 19.75 -23.97 -3.72
C ARG A 436 18.90 -22.87 -3.08
N SER A 437 19.37 -21.63 -3.05
CA SER A 437 18.64 -20.46 -2.53
C SER A 437 17.37 -20.18 -3.34
N THR A 438 17.45 -20.26 -4.67
CA THR A 438 16.28 -20.14 -5.56
C THR A 438 15.26 -21.26 -5.31
N ALA A 439 15.72 -22.50 -5.10
CA ALA A 439 14.84 -23.62 -4.77
C ALA A 439 14.11 -23.42 -3.42
N VAL A 440 14.85 -23.04 -2.37
CA VAL A 440 14.28 -22.71 -1.05
C VAL A 440 13.20 -21.63 -1.19
N MET A 441 13.54 -20.47 -1.77
CA MET A 441 12.60 -19.35 -1.88
C MET A 441 11.42 -19.64 -2.82
N SER A 442 11.57 -20.52 -3.81
CA SER A 442 10.47 -20.97 -4.67
C SER A 442 9.47 -21.85 -3.91
N MET A 443 9.94 -22.81 -3.12
CA MET A 443 9.06 -23.70 -2.34
C MET A 443 8.43 -23.00 -1.14
N VAL A 444 9.20 -22.16 -0.43
CA VAL A 444 8.68 -21.25 0.61
C VAL A 444 7.61 -20.34 0.03
N GLY A 445 7.91 -19.65 -1.08
CA GLY A 445 6.99 -18.72 -1.73
C GLY A 445 5.70 -19.39 -2.21
N TYR A 446 5.79 -20.62 -2.74
CA TYR A 446 4.62 -21.42 -3.11
C TYR A 446 3.71 -21.72 -1.90
N ILE A 447 4.27 -22.15 -0.77
CA ILE A 447 3.49 -22.49 0.45
C ILE A 447 2.83 -21.24 1.05
N ILE A 448 3.52 -20.09 1.04
CA ILE A 448 2.98 -18.80 1.50
C ILE A 448 1.96 -18.21 0.50
N GLY A 449 1.94 -18.67 -0.75
CA GLY A 449 1.16 -18.04 -1.82
C GLY A 449 1.67 -16.65 -2.19
N LEU A 450 3.00 -16.48 -2.30
CA LEU A 450 3.68 -15.22 -2.53
C LEU A 450 3.67 -14.80 -4.02
N GLY A 451 2.88 -13.76 -4.34
CA GLY A 451 2.79 -13.13 -5.65
C GLY A 451 3.60 -11.85 -5.79
N ASP A 452 3.40 -11.14 -6.91
CA ASP A 452 4.07 -9.88 -7.29
C ASP A 452 5.62 -9.96 -7.25
N ARG A 453 6.16 -11.11 -7.69
CA ARG A 453 7.60 -11.35 -7.79
C ARG A 453 8.18 -10.71 -9.06
N HIS A 454 8.04 -9.39 -9.20
CA HIS A 454 8.70 -8.62 -10.27
C HIS A 454 10.22 -8.49 -10.03
N LEU A 455 10.94 -8.01 -11.05
CA LEU A 455 12.41 -8.02 -11.07
C LEU A 455 13.07 -7.01 -10.10
N ASP A 456 12.30 -6.15 -9.43
CA ASP A 456 12.79 -5.29 -8.35
C ASP A 456 12.58 -5.92 -6.97
N ASN A 457 11.59 -6.84 -6.84
CA ASN A 457 11.29 -7.58 -5.61
C ASN A 457 12.11 -8.87 -5.44
N VAL A 458 12.89 -9.24 -6.48
CA VAL A 458 13.84 -10.35 -6.46
C VAL A 458 15.24 -9.78 -6.63
N LEU A 459 16.04 -9.88 -5.58
CA LEU A 459 17.42 -9.42 -5.52
C LEU A 459 18.36 -10.62 -5.44
N ILE A 460 19.61 -10.42 -5.87
CA ILE A 460 20.68 -11.42 -5.76
C ILE A 460 21.93 -10.78 -5.17
N ASP A 461 22.58 -11.49 -4.25
CA ASP A 461 23.91 -11.14 -3.74
C ASP A 461 24.98 -11.75 -4.66
N MET A 462 25.76 -10.91 -5.34
CA MET A 462 26.78 -11.38 -6.29
C MET A 462 27.98 -12.07 -5.60
N THR A 463 28.12 -11.92 -4.28
CA THR A 463 29.23 -12.48 -3.47
C THR A 463 28.91 -13.89 -2.98
N THR A 464 27.65 -14.13 -2.60
CA THR A 464 27.20 -15.41 -2.05
C THR A 464 26.38 -16.23 -3.05
N GLY A 465 25.80 -15.61 -4.08
CA GLY A 465 24.81 -16.20 -4.99
C GLY A 465 23.40 -16.26 -4.42
N GLU A 466 23.18 -15.87 -3.17
CA GLU A 466 21.89 -15.99 -2.50
C GLU A 466 20.83 -15.06 -3.10
N VAL A 467 19.60 -15.56 -3.22
CA VAL A 467 18.43 -14.81 -3.66
C VAL A 467 17.70 -14.25 -2.43
N VAL A 468 17.29 -13.00 -2.54
CA VAL A 468 16.52 -12.29 -1.50
C VAL A 468 15.21 -11.81 -2.11
N HIS A 469 14.09 -12.22 -1.53
CA HIS A 469 12.79 -11.64 -1.86
C HIS A 469 12.48 -10.52 -0.88
N ILE A 470 12.02 -9.39 -1.39
CA ILE A 470 11.53 -8.25 -0.60
C ILE A 470 10.04 -7.99 -0.89
N ASP A 471 9.39 -7.20 -0.03
CA ASP A 471 7.98 -6.77 -0.17
C ASP A 471 6.99 -7.94 -0.14
N TYR A 472 6.39 -8.21 1.02
CA TYR A 472 5.52 -9.38 1.22
C TYR A 472 4.03 -9.03 1.27
N ASN A 473 3.66 -7.82 0.84
CA ASN A 473 2.27 -7.32 0.80
C ASN A 473 1.30 -8.24 0.01
N VAL A 474 1.81 -8.95 -1.00
CA VAL A 474 1.04 -9.85 -1.89
C VAL A 474 1.34 -11.31 -1.57
N CYS A 475 1.06 -11.73 -0.33
CA CYS A 475 1.09 -13.13 0.11
C CYS A 475 -0.34 -13.73 0.21
N PHE A 476 -0.44 -15.00 0.61
CA PHE A 476 -1.69 -15.74 0.77
C PHE A 476 -2.60 -15.67 -0.47
N GLU A 477 -2.01 -15.92 -1.65
CA GLU A 477 -2.71 -16.02 -2.94
C GLU A 477 -3.41 -14.73 -3.41
N LYS A 478 -3.14 -13.58 -2.77
CA LYS A 478 -3.58 -12.24 -3.20
C LYS A 478 -3.16 -11.91 -4.65
N GLY A 479 -2.15 -12.57 -5.20
CA GLY A 479 -1.77 -12.47 -6.62
C GLY A 479 -2.90 -12.86 -7.60
N LYS A 480 -3.85 -13.70 -7.17
CA LYS A 480 -5.01 -14.12 -7.99
C LYS A 480 -6.11 -13.08 -8.08
N SER A 481 -6.20 -12.13 -7.15
CA SER A 481 -7.22 -11.05 -7.16
C SER A 481 -6.75 -9.75 -7.84
N LEU A 482 -5.51 -9.72 -8.33
CA LEU A 482 -4.98 -8.60 -9.11
C LEU A 482 -5.78 -8.39 -10.43
N ARG A 483 -5.76 -7.15 -10.95
CA ARG A 483 -6.44 -6.79 -12.22
C ARG A 483 -6.05 -7.70 -13.39
N VAL A 484 -4.83 -8.22 -13.37
CA VAL A 484 -4.35 -9.32 -14.22
C VAL A 484 -3.86 -10.41 -13.26
N PRO A 485 -4.62 -11.49 -13.04
CA PRO A 485 -4.26 -12.52 -12.06
C PRO A 485 -2.94 -13.22 -12.38
N GLU A 486 -2.11 -13.42 -11.37
CA GLU A 486 -0.95 -14.29 -11.45
C GLU A 486 -1.39 -15.76 -11.38
N LYS A 487 -0.92 -16.58 -12.31
CA LYS A 487 -1.24 -18.02 -12.42
C LYS A 487 -0.04 -18.94 -12.13
N VAL A 488 1.12 -18.36 -11.85
CA VAL A 488 2.38 -19.10 -11.62
C VAL A 488 2.66 -19.17 -10.12
N PRO A 489 3.13 -20.29 -9.58
CA PRO A 489 3.40 -20.45 -8.14
C PRO A 489 4.66 -19.69 -7.68
N PHE A 490 5.61 -19.46 -8.59
CA PHE A 490 6.83 -18.70 -8.37
C PHE A 490 7.44 -18.31 -9.73
N ARG A 491 8.46 -17.43 -9.69
CA ARG A 491 9.11 -16.92 -10.90
C ARG A 491 10.18 -17.88 -11.41
N MET A 492 9.86 -18.69 -12.43
CA MET A 492 10.83 -19.49 -13.18
C MET A 492 10.87 -19.04 -14.65
N THR A 493 11.66 -18.01 -14.94
CA THR A 493 11.84 -17.44 -16.29
C THR A 493 13.18 -17.86 -16.90
N HIS A 494 13.30 -17.87 -18.22
CA HIS A 494 14.51 -18.32 -18.95
C HIS A 494 15.86 -17.79 -18.41
N ASN A 495 15.92 -16.55 -17.90
CA ASN A 495 17.15 -15.96 -17.34
C ASN A 495 17.50 -16.48 -15.92
N ILE A 496 16.52 -16.96 -15.17
CA ILE A 496 16.69 -17.66 -13.88
C ILE A 496 17.13 -19.10 -14.17
N GLU A 497 16.40 -19.79 -15.05
CA GLU A 497 16.70 -21.18 -15.45
C GLU A 497 18.12 -21.33 -16.03
N THR A 498 18.53 -20.46 -16.95
CA THR A 498 19.88 -20.48 -17.55
C THR A 498 20.99 -20.25 -16.51
N ALA A 499 20.70 -19.55 -15.42
CA ALA A 499 21.65 -19.31 -14.33
C ALA A 499 21.79 -20.48 -13.35
N LEU A 500 20.91 -21.49 -13.41
CA LEU A 500 21.05 -22.74 -12.64
C LEU A 500 22.16 -23.65 -13.20
N GLY A 501 22.56 -23.44 -14.47
CA GLY A 501 23.56 -24.23 -15.19
C GLY A 501 23.00 -24.94 -16.41
N VAL A 502 23.83 -25.75 -17.09
CA VAL A 502 23.49 -26.39 -18.37
C VAL A 502 22.36 -27.42 -18.28
N THR A 503 22.09 -27.96 -17.09
CA THR A 503 20.97 -28.87 -16.82
C THR A 503 19.66 -28.14 -16.47
N GLY A 504 19.68 -26.80 -16.37
CA GLY A 504 18.53 -26.00 -15.97
C GLY A 504 17.96 -26.44 -14.62
N VAL A 505 16.66 -26.71 -14.59
CA VAL A 505 15.96 -27.19 -13.39
C VAL A 505 16.26 -28.65 -13.01
N GLU A 506 16.75 -29.47 -13.96
CA GLU A 506 16.99 -30.91 -13.80
C GLU A 506 18.33 -31.20 -13.10
N GLY A 507 18.41 -30.85 -11.82
CA GLY A 507 19.60 -31.06 -11.01
C GLY A 507 19.42 -30.53 -9.58
N ILE A 508 20.38 -29.73 -9.11
CA ILE A 508 20.39 -29.17 -7.74
C ILE A 508 19.09 -28.46 -7.40
N PHE A 509 18.47 -27.75 -8.35
CA PHE A 509 17.19 -27.07 -8.14
C PHE A 509 16.07 -28.06 -7.78
N ARG A 510 15.78 -29.05 -8.64
CA ARG A 510 14.77 -30.10 -8.39
C ARG A 510 15.02 -30.82 -7.06
N LEU A 511 16.24 -31.33 -6.84
CA LEU A 511 16.58 -32.09 -5.63
C LEU A 511 16.46 -31.22 -4.36
N SER A 512 16.85 -29.94 -4.43
CA SER A 512 16.68 -29.01 -3.31
C SER A 512 15.20 -28.71 -3.05
N CYS A 513 14.37 -28.57 -4.09
CA CYS A 513 12.93 -28.41 -3.93
C CYS A 513 12.27 -29.62 -3.24
N GLU A 514 12.63 -30.83 -3.64
CA GLU A 514 12.13 -32.08 -3.02
C GLU A 514 12.50 -32.15 -1.53
N GLN A 515 13.77 -31.88 -1.19
CA GLN A 515 14.25 -31.86 0.19
C GLN A 515 13.54 -30.79 1.04
N VAL A 516 13.37 -29.57 0.50
CA VAL A 516 12.68 -28.46 1.19
C VAL A 516 11.22 -28.80 1.47
N ILE A 517 10.49 -29.32 0.48
CA ILE A 517 9.10 -29.76 0.66
C ILE A 517 9.00 -30.92 1.66
N GLN A 518 9.94 -31.87 1.64
CA GLN A 518 9.95 -32.97 2.62
C GLN A 518 10.13 -32.45 4.06
N MET A 519 11.04 -31.49 4.28
CA MET A 519 11.23 -30.88 5.60
C MET A 519 10.01 -30.08 6.05
N MET A 520 9.41 -29.27 5.17
CA MET A 520 8.20 -28.50 5.49
C MET A 520 6.99 -29.39 5.78
N ARG A 521 6.79 -30.49 5.02
CA ARG A 521 5.72 -31.46 5.29
C ARG A 521 5.93 -32.19 6.61
N ARG A 522 7.18 -32.44 7.02
CA ARG A 522 7.52 -33.01 8.32
C ARG A 522 7.31 -32.02 9.48
N GLY A 523 7.62 -30.74 9.26
CA GLY A 523 7.44 -29.66 10.24
C GLY A 523 6.08 -28.96 10.18
N ARG A 524 5.10 -29.51 9.44
CA ARG A 524 3.84 -28.83 9.09
C ARG A 524 3.06 -28.32 10.30
N GLU A 525 3.06 -29.05 11.41
CA GLU A 525 2.30 -28.71 12.62
C GLU A 525 2.86 -27.42 13.25
N THR A 526 4.18 -27.30 13.36
CA THR A 526 4.85 -26.07 13.80
C THR A 526 4.56 -24.88 12.88
N LEU A 527 4.47 -25.10 11.56
CA LEU A 527 4.16 -24.03 10.61
C LEU A 527 2.67 -23.61 10.68
N LEU A 528 1.76 -24.57 10.86
CA LEU A 528 0.32 -24.31 10.98
C LEU A 528 0.01 -23.55 12.27
N THR A 529 0.52 -23.98 13.42
CA THR A 529 0.31 -23.27 14.71
C THR A 529 0.82 -21.83 14.65
N LEU A 530 1.91 -21.56 13.93
CA LEU A 530 2.41 -20.20 13.71
C LEU A 530 1.48 -19.38 12.79
N LEU A 531 1.03 -19.95 11.67
CA LEU A 531 0.13 -19.29 10.73
C LEU A 531 -1.25 -19.03 11.35
N GLU A 532 -1.79 -19.95 12.14
CA GLU A 532 -3.02 -19.77 12.93
C GLU A 532 -2.88 -18.58 13.87
N ALA A 533 -1.77 -18.47 14.62
CA ALA A 533 -1.50 -17.33 15.48
C ALA A 533 -1.44 -15.99 14.72
N PHE A 534 -1.00 -15.99 13.45
CA PHE A 534 -1.01 -14.80 12.61
C PHE A 534 -2.43 -14.44 12.12
N VAL A 535 -3.26 -15.43 11.78
CA VAL A 535 -4.65 -15.20 11.35
C VAL A 535 -5.48 -14.55 12.47
N TYR A 536 -5.26 -14.97 13.71
CA TYR A 536 -5.93 -14.39 14.88
C TYR A 536 -5.25 -13.11 15.45
N ASP A 537 -4.20 -12.59 14.80
CA ASP A 537 -3.50 -11.37 15.24
C ASP A 537 -4.30 -10.10 14.88
N PRO A 538 -4.83 -9.33 15.85
CA PRO A 538 -5.62 -8.13 15.59
C PRO A 538 -4.78 -6.94 15.08
N LEU A 539 -3.45 -7.05 15.04
CA LEU A 539 -2.55 -6.02 14.51
C LEU A 539 -2.30 -6.15 13.00
N VAL A 540 -2.62 -7.29 12.39
CA VAL A 540 -2.47 -7.52 10.94
C VAL A 540 -3.77 -7.10 10.24
N ASP A 541 -3.72 -6.06 9.39
CA ASP A 541 -4.87 -5.70 8.56
C ASP A 541 -5.05 -6.69 7.41
N TRP A 542 -5.85 -7.72 7.65
CA TRP A 542 -6.27 -8.68 6.62
C TRP A 542 -7.17 -8.06 5.55
N THR A 543 -7.75 -6.88 5.80
CA THR A 543 -8.65 -6.20 4.86
C THR A 543 -7.87 -5.33 3.87
N ALA A 544 -8.37 -5.24 2.63
CA ALA A 544 -7.72 -4.46 1.58
C ALA A 544 -7.99 -2.95 1.76
N GLY A 545 -7.27 -2.32 2.69
CA GLY A 545 -7.14 -0.85 2.77
C GLY A 545 -8.40 -0.14 3.26
N GLY A 546 -8.76 -0.35 4.53
CA GLY A 546 -9.73 0.52 5.22
C GLY A 546 -9.32 2.00 5.13
N GLU A 547 -10.31 2.90 4.96
CA GLU A 547 -10.13 4.35 4.73
C GLU A 547 -9.54 5.14 5.94
N VAL A 548 -8.37 4.75 6.45
CA VAL A 548 -7.58 5.63 7.32
C VAL A 548 -6.90 6.66 6.43
N GLY A 549 -7.45 7.87 6.41
CA GLY A 549 -6.96 9.00 5.61
C GLY A 549 -5.50 9.35 5.91
N PHE A 550 -4.86 10.03 4.95
CA PHE A 550 -3.41 10.29 4.91
C PHE A 550 -2.81 10.82 6.24
N ALA A 551 -3.54 11.66 6.98
CA ALA A 551 -3.13 12.21 8.27
C ALA A 551 -3.32 11.24 9.46
N GLY A 552 -4.47 10.56 9.52
CA GLY A 552 -4.81 9.64 10.62
C GLY A 552 -3.91 8.40 10.71
N ALA A 553 -3.16 8.11 9.64
CA ALA A 553 -2.20 7.02 9.58
C ALA A 553 -0.89 7.29 10.35
N VAL A 554 -0.45 8.55 10.45
CA VAL A 554 0.84 8.90 11.08
C VAL A 554 0.64 9.61 12.41
N TYR A 555 -0.38 10.46 12.52
CA TYR A 555 -0.66 11.25 13.72
C TYR A 555 -1.85 10.71 14.55
N GLY A 556 -2.65 9.79 14.01
CA GLY A 556 -3.88 9.28 14.64
C GLY A 556 -3.68 8.12 15.63
N GLY A 557 -2.74 8.26 16.57
CA GLY A 557 -2.43 7.23 17.56
C GLY A 557 -3.56 6.98 18.57
N GLY A 558 -3.92 5.70 18.77
CA GLY A 558 -4.54 5.15 19.99
C GLY A 558 -5.99 5.55 20.31
N GLY A 559 -6.28 6.83 20.52
CA GLY A 559 -7.58 7.30 21.04
C GLY A 559 -8.42 8.14 20.07
N GLN A 560 -7.77 8.98 19.26
CA GLN A 560 -8.48 9.97 18.41
C GLN A 560 -9.27 9.35 17.25
N GLN A 561 -9.11 8.05 16.96
CA GLN A 561 -9.90 7.39 15.91
C GLN A 561 -11.37 7.21 16.28
N ALA A 562 -11.70 7.02 17.57
CA ALA A 562 -13.08 6.86 18.01
C ALA A 562 -13.86 8.18 17.89
N GLU A 563 -13.29 9.26 18.43
CA GLU A 563 -13.87 10.61 18.33
C GLU A 563 -14.01 11.07 16.87
N ASN A 564 -12.99 10.87 16.02
CA ASN A 564 -13.08 11.21 14.60
C ASN A 564 -14.16 10.40 13.85
N LYS A 565 -14.38 9.12 14.20
CA LYS A 565 -15.47 8.31 13.61
C LYS A 565 -16.85 8.84 14.04
N GLN A 566 -17.01 9.26 15.28
CA GLN A 566 -18.26 9.86 15.77
C GLN A 566 -18.50 11.24 15.12
N SER A 567 -17.49 12.11 15.11
CA SER A 567 -17.56 13.43 14.49
C SER A 567 -17.84 13.36 12.98
N LYS A 568 -17.29 12.36 12.26
CA LYS A 568 -17.61 12.11 10.84
C LYS A 568 -19.11 11.80 10.64
N ARG A 569 -19.69 10.93 11.48
CA ARG A 569 -21.13 10.58 11.41
C ARG A 569 -22.03 11.77 11.72
N GLU A 570 -21.66 12.62 12.68
CA GLU A 570 -22.40 13.84 13.01
C GLU A 570 -22.36 14.84 11.83
N MET A 571 -21.18 15.03 11.22
CA MET A 571 -21.01 15.86 10.03
C MET A 571 -21.88 15.40 8.85
N GLU A 572 -21.95 14.10 8.58
CA GLU A 572 -22.76 13.52 7.48
C GLU A 572 -24.27 13.78 7.69
N ARG A 573 -24.74 13.71 8.94
CA ARG A 573 -26.13 14.05 9.31
C ARG A 573 -26.41 15.54 9.09
N ASP A 574 -25.50 16.42 9.47
CA ASP A 574 -25.66 17.87 9.29
C ASP A 574 -25.59 18.32 7.82
N ILE A 575 -24.76 17.67 6.99
CA ILE A 575 -24.74 17.88 5.53
C ILE A 575 -26.11 17.52 4.94
N THR A 576 -26.64 16.35 5.30
CA THR A 576 -27.96 15.88 4.84
C THR A 576 -29.06 16.87 5.24
N ARG A 577 -29.05 17.36 6.48
CA ARG A 577 -30.00 18.35 6.99
C ARG A 577 -29.92 19.69 6.25
N SER A 578 -28.72 20.18 5.95
CA SER A 578 -28.53 21.45 5.24
C SER A 578 -28.89 21.37 3.75
N LEU A 579 -28.53 20.27 3.07
CA LEU A 579 -28.97 20.05 1.67
C LEU A 579 -30.50 19.93 1.57
N PHE A 580 -31.16 19.31 2.54
CA PHE A 580 -32.63 19.26 2.62
C PHE A 580 -33.24 20.64 2.89
N SER A 581 -32.72 21.38 3.88
CA SER A 581 -33.13 22.77 4.20
C SER A 581 -33.08 23.67 2.96
N SER A 582 -31.94 23.65 2.26
CA SER A 582 -31.72 24.43 1.05
C SER A 582 -32.69 24.06 -0.08
N ARG A 583 -33.00 22.76 -0.24
CA ARG A 583 -33.98 22.29 -1.24
C ARG A 583 -35.42 22.68 -0.89
N VAL A 584 -35.78 22.71 0.40
CA VAL A 584 -37.08 23.24 0.86
C VAL A 584 -37.19 24.75 0.64
N ALA A 585 -36.10 25.50 0.83
CA ALA A 585 -36.06 26.93 0.54
C ALA A 585 -36.28 27.23 -0.96
N GLU A 586 -35.70 26.43 -1.85
CA GLU A 586 -35.93 26.53 -3.31
C GLU A 586 -37.38 26.22 -3.73
N ILE A 587 -38.08 25.36 -2.99
CA ILE A 587 -39.45 24.91 -3.29
C ILE A 587 -40.51 25.91 -2.79
N LYS A 588 -40.13 27.08 -2.25
CA LYS A 588 -41.06 28.18 -1.90
C LYS A 588 -41.71 28.80 -3.15
N VAL A 589 -42.69 28.08 -3.69
CA VAL A 589 -43.72 28.56 -4.61
C VAL A 589 -44.71 29.42 -3.83
N GLY A 590 -45.16 30.53 -4.42
CA GLY A 590 -46.09 31.45 -3.78
C GLY A 590 -47.44 30.80 -3.48
N ARG A 591 -47.67 30.44 -2.22
CA ARG A 591 -49.01 30.44 -1.62
C ARG A 591 -49.15 31.69 -0.77
N GLY A 592 -50.07 32.56 -1.16
CA GLY A 592 -50.51 33.67 -0.33
C GLY A 592 -51.34 33.16 0.83
N ASP A 593 -50.67 32.72 1.91
CA ASP A 593 -51.33 32.42 3.19
C ASP A 593 -50.35 32.66 4.35
N ARG A 594 -50.63 33.66 5.19
CA ARG A 594 -49.67 34.16 6.20
C ARG A 594 -49.63 33.35 7.51
N HIS A 595 -50.17 32.13 7.56
CA HIS A 595 -50.48 31.45 8.84
C HIS A 595 -49.91 30.03 9.04
N THR A 596 -49.03 29.51 8.19
CA THR A 596 -48.48 28.14 8.36
C THR A 596 -46.95 28.03 8.43
N SER A 597 -46.17 29.09 8.17
CA SER A 597 -44.69 29.01 8.25
C SER A 597 -44.12 28.96 9.67
N SER A 598 -44.85 29.46 10.68
CA SER A 598 -44.34 29.53 12.06
C SER A 598 -44.34 28.18 12.79
N SER A 599 -45.23 27.25 12.40
CA SER A 599 -45.52 26.03 13.18
C SER A 599 -44.58 24.85 12.88
N ILE A 600 -43.91 24.85 11.72
CA ILE A 600 -43.00 23.76 11.31
C ILE A 600 -41.58 23.98 11.86
N CYS A 601 -41.13 25.24 11.97
CA CYS A 601 -39.77 25.55 12.44
C CYS A 601 -39.61 25.41 13.97
N LEU A 602 -40.67 25.68 14.74
CA LEU A 602 -40.62 25.70 16.21
C LEU A 602 -40.81 24.33 16.88
N LYS A 603 -41.41 23.33 16.23
CA LYS A 603 -41.67 22.02 16.85
C LYS A 603 -40.48 21.06 16.93
N TRP A 604 -39.36 21.36 16.27
CA TRP A 604 -38.14 20.53 16.29
C TRP A 604 -37.05 20.99 17.29
N HIS A 605 -37.31 22.05 18.07
CA HIS A 605 -36.38 22.55 19.10
C HIS A 605 -36.64 21.98 20.50
N SER A 606 -37.53 20.98 20.64
CA SER A 606 -37.98 20.50 21.95
C SER A 606 -38.31 19.00 21.98
N VAL A 607 -37.31 18.15 21.76
CA VAL A 607 -37.34 16.74 22.17
C VAL A 607 -36.04 16.42 22.91
N PRO A 608 -36.05 16.21 24.24
CA PRO A 608 -34.84 15.88 24.99
C PRO A 608 -34.44 14.41 24.84
N TYR A 609 -33.15 14.16 25.04
CA TYR A 609 -32.48 12.87 24.94
C TYR A 609 -33.14 11.75 25.77
N ARG A 610 -33.15 10.53 25.21
CA ARG A 610 -32.94 9.29 25.98
C ARG A 610 -31.92 8.40 25.30
N SER A 611 -30.98 7.91 26.09
CA SER A 611 -29.92 6.99 25.73
C SER A 611 -30.35 5.54 25.97
N SER A 612 -30.29 4.69 24.93
CA SER A 612 -29.98 3.26 25.02
C SER A 612 -29.87 2.65 23.61
N PRO A 613 -28.98 1.67 23.37
CA PRO A 613 -28.85 0.99 22.08
C PRO A 613 -29.61 -0.34 22.05
N VAL A 614 -30.58 -0.50 21.15
CA VAL A 614 -31.17 -1.82 20.82
C VAL A 614 -31.45 -1.90 19.31
N CYS A 615 -30.88 -2.93 18.70
CA CYS A 615 -31.13 -3.62 17.42
C CYS A 615 -31.79 -2.91 16.22
N CYS A 616 -31.16 -3.14 15.06
CA CYS A 616 -31.83 -3.17 13.76
C CYS A 616 -32.86 -4.31 13.71
N GLU A 617 -33.95 -4.14 12.94
CA GLU A 617 -34.42 -5.08 11.89
C GLU A 617 -35.73 -4.58 11.25
N PHE A 618 -36.21 -5.34 10.25
CA PHE A 618 -37.31 -5.07 9.30
C PHE A 618 -36.96 -4.16 8.12
N ALA A 619 -37.17 -4.53 6.85
CA ALA A 619 -37.32 -5.81 6.14
C ALA A 619 -37.66 -5.39 4.69
N ASN A 620 -37.02 -5.98 3.68
CA ASN A 620 -37.57 -5.94 2.32
C ASN A 620 -38.77 -6.88 2.24
N SER A 621 -39.90 -6.41 1.72
CA SER A 621 -40.94 -7.29 1.20
C SER A 621 -41.77 -6.59 0.12
N ASP A 622 -41.50 -6.95 -1.14
CA ASP A 622 -42.42 -6.70 -2.25
C ASP A 622 -43.55 -7.74 -2.20
N HIS A 623 -44.80 -7.31 -2.04
CA HIS A 623 -45.97 -8.06 -2.48
C HIS A 623 -47.16 -7.11 -2.69
N LEU A 624 -47.42 -6.73 -3.96
CA LEU A 624 -48.66 -6.08 -4.39
C LEU A 624 -49.33 -6.94 -5.45
N SER A 625 -50.32 -7.71 -5.02
CA SER A 625 -51.22 -8.50 -5.88
C SER A 625 -52.37 -7.62 -6.39
N PHE A 626 -52.52 -7.53 -7.71
CA PHE A 626 -53.66 -6.91 -8.36
C PHE A 626 -54.81 -7.91 -8.54
N PRO A 627 -56.08 -7.52 -8.28
CA PRO A 627 -57.25 -8.19 -8.80
C PRO A 627 -57.76 -7.52 -10.09
N LEU A 628 -58.05 -8.32 -11.11
CA LEU A 628 -58.89 -7.94 -12.26
C LEU A 628 -60.23 -8.69 -12.16
N PRO A 629 -61.38 -8.04 -12.36
CA PRO A 629 -62.65 -8.71 -12.61
C PRO A 629 -62.88 -8.98 -14.10
N ASP A 630 -63.61 -10.05 -14.41
CA ASP A 630 -63.92 -10.51 -15.75
C ASP A 630 -64.97 -9.68 -16.52
N VAL A 631 -65.06 -10.01 -17.82
CA VAL A 631 -66.24 -10.04 -18.71
C VAL A 631 -66.32 -8.97 -19.82
N LEU A 632 -66.19 -9.47 -21.06
CA LEU A 632 -66.52 -8.92 -22.40
C LEU A 632 -65.63 -7.80 -22.98
#